data_AF-A0A4Q1SWN8-F1
#
_entry.id   AF-A0A4Q1SWN8-F1
#
_cell.length_a   1.000
_cell.length_b   1.000
_cell.length_c   1.000
_cell.angle_alpha   90.00
_cell.angle_beta   90.00
_cell.angle_gamma   90.00
#
_symmetry.space_group_name_H-M   'P 1'
#
loop_
_entity.id
_entity.type
_entity.pdbx_description
1 polymer ?
#
loop_
_entity_poly.entity_id
_entity_poly.type
_entity_poly.pdbx_seq_one_letter_code
_entity_poly.pdbx_strand_id
1 'polypeptide(L)'
;MRCIHLSSERAIRIFDKQANSYEKRRKKLQHAAERSRLLRHAEGKVLEVSVGAGNNFAFYPKGVQVVAADFSIKMIEKARVAAEDYDVDCEFFVSDVENLDFEENTFDTIVSTLSLCAYQHPEFVLQQFQKWAKPEAKVLLFEHGISTNSPYAWLQNRLDGLSMRLIGCHQNRDILQLMNNAGLQVDHLERMFLGSVYLIQASVNKEEGNEERG
;
A
#
# COMPACT_ATOMS: atom_id res chain seq x y z
N MET A 1 14.01 -1.08 -22.66
CA MET A 1 14.55 -1.82 -21.50
C MET A 1 13.50 -2.87 -21.12
N ARG A 2 13.83 -4.17 -21.04
CA ARG A 2 12.82 -5.17 -20.64
C ARG A 2 12.60 -5.04 -19.13
N CYS A 3 11.38 -4.73 -18.69
CA CYS A 3 11.02 -4.77 -17.26
C CYS A 3 11.20 -6.21 -16.74
N ILE A 4 11.98 -6.37 -15.68
CA ILE A 4 12.29 -7.66 -15.07
C ILE A 4 11.24 -7.89 -13.97
N HIS A 5 10.44 -8.95 -14.11
CA HIS A 5 9.38 -9.28 -13.16
C HIS A 5 9.77 -10.51 -12.33
N LEU A 6 9.35 -10.54 -11.06
CA LEU A 6 9.50 -11.70 -10.18
C LEU A 6 8.21 -12.52 -10.22
N SER A 7 8.30 -13.84 -10.43
CA SER A 7 7.15 -14.74 -10.24
C SER A 7 6.62 -14.67 -8.79
N SER A 8 5.32 -14.88 -8.57
CA SER A 8 4.70 -14.81 -7.24
C SER A 8 5.40 -15.71 -6.21
N GLU A 9 5.79 -16.95 -6.58
CA GLU A 9 6.56 -17.85 -5.69
C GLU A 9 7.94 -17.30 -5.29
N ARG A 10 8.56 -16.49 -6.15
CA ARG A 10 9.85 -15.88 -5.86
C ARG A 10 9.68 -14.67 -4.95
N ALA A 11 8.64 -13.86 -5.16
CA ALA A 11 8.27 -12.78 -4.27
C ALA A 11 7.99 -13.31 -2.86
N ILE A 12 7.11 -14.32 -2.72
CA ILE A 12 6.79 -14.96 -1.43
C ILE A 12 8.07 -15.40 -0.71
N ARG A 13 8.97 -16.14 -1.37
CA ARG A 13 10.23 -16.59 -0.76
C ARG A 13 11.14 -15.44 -0.30
N ILE A 14 11.15 -14.32 -1.00
CA ILE A 14 11.95 -13.14 -0.65
C ILE A 14 11.37 -12.48 0.61
N PHE A 15 10.05 -12.27 0.68
CA PHE A 15 9.42 -11.61 1.82
C PHE A 15 9.31 -12.51 3.05
N ASP A 16 9.13 -13.82 2.88
CA ASP A 16 9.20 -14.81 3.95
C ASP A 16 10.53 -14.76 4.72
N LYS A 17 11.64 -14.58 3.99
CA LYS A 17 12.97 -14.43 4.60
C LYS A 17 13.14 -13.11 5.34
N GLN A 18 12.34 -12.11 5.01
CA GLN A 18 12.41 -10.77 5.58
C GLN A 18 11.46 -10.55 6.76
N ALA A 19 10.49 -11.44 7.01
CA ALA A 19 9.46 -11.26 8.04
C ALA A 19 10.01 -10.84 9.42
N ASN A 20 11.07 -11.48 9.92
CA ASN A 20 11.71 -11.09 11.18
C ASN A 20 12.34 -9.69 11.15
N SER A 21 12.85 -9.25 10.00
CA SER A 21 13.38 -7.89 9.83
C SER A 21 12.26 -6.86 9.87
N TYR A 22 11.13 -7.14 9.21
CA TYR A 22 9.94 -6.30 9.26
C TYR A 22 9.33 -6.23 10.66
N GLU A 23 9.28 -7.34 11.40
CA GLU A 23 8.87 -7.34 12.80
C GLU A 23 9.78 -6.45 13.67
N LYS A 24 11.10 -6.51 13.47
CA LYS A 24 12.06 -5.62 14.16
C LYS A 24 11.84 -4.15 13.80
N ARG A 25 11.53 -3.84 12.54
CA ARG A 25 11.20 -2.47 12.10
C ARG A 25 9.91 -1.96 12.74
N ARG A 26 8.86 -2.80 12.81
CA ARG A 26 7.61 -2.53 13.54
C ARG A 26 7.88 -2.20 15.00
N LYS A 27 8.63 -3.05 15.70
CA LYS A 27 8.96 -2.86 17.13
C LYS A 27 9.77 -1.58 17.40
N LYS A 28 10.49 -1.08 16.39
CA LYS A 28 11.20 0.22 16.43
C LYS A 28 10.35 1.40 15.98
N LEU A 29 9.09 1.17 15.63
CA LEU A 29 8.18 2.19 15.09
C LEU A 29 8.79 2.92 13.90
N GLN A 30 9.35 2.17 12.95
CA GLN A 30 9.97 2.76 11.75
C GLN A 30 8.95 3.65 11.01
N HIS A 31 9.36 4.87 10.69
CA HIS A 31 8.53 5.91 10.07
C HIS A 31 7.31 6.31 10.91
N ALA A 32 7.45 6.36 12.24
CA ALA A 32 6.36 6.69 13.15
C ALA A 32 5.67 8.02 12.84
N ALA A 33 6.45 9.07 12.50
CA ALA A 33 5.90 10.39 12.22
C ALA A 33 5.03 10.38 10.97
N GLU A 34 5.53 9.75 9.91
CA GLU A 34 4.84 9.60 8.63
C GLU A 34 3.57 8.77 8.79
N ARG A 35 3.68 7.60 9.44
CA ARG A 35 2.55 6.69 9.67
C ARG A 35 1.49 7.33 10.55
N SER A 36 1.87 7.98 11.65
CA SER A 36 0.93 8.67 12.52
C SER A 36 0.18 9.79 11.80
N ARG A 37 0.89 10.61 11.01
CA ARG A 37 0.28 11.71 10.26
C ARG A 37 -0.67 11.24 9.17
N LEU A 38 -0.36 10.14 8.50
CA LEU A 38 -1.22 9.59 7.45
C LEU A 38 -2.42 8.81 8.04
N LEU A 39 -2.15 7.85 8.94
CA LEU A 39 -3.13 6.86 9.37
C LEU A 39 -4.14 7.40 10.39
N ARG A 40 -3.87 8.55 11.01
CA ARG A 40 -4.88 9.27 11.82
C ARG A 40 -6.16 9.62 11.05
N HIS A 41 -6.13 9.55 9.72
CA HIS A 41 -7.28 9.83 8.86
C HIS A 41 -8.11 8.58 8.53
N ALA A 42 -7.64 7.38 8.89
CA ALA A 42 -8.36 6.13 8.64
C ALA A 42 -9.59 6.03 9.54
N GLU A 43 -10.68 5.51 9.00
CA GLU A 43 -11.95 5.36 9.71
C GLU A 43 -12.78 4.19 9.18
N GLY A 44 -13.77 3.75 9.97
CA GLY A 44 -14.72 2.72 9.56
C GLY A 44 -14.06 1.37 9.27
N LYS A 45 -14.50 0.74 8.17
CA LYS A 45 -13.93 -0.51 7.67
C LYS A 45 -12.72 -0.21 6.78
N VAL A 46 -11.54 -0.59 7.25
CA VAL A 46 -10.25 -0.31 6.63
C VAL A 46 -9.73 -1.55 5.89
N LEU A 47 -9.42 -1.43 4.60
CA LEU A 47 -8.61 -2.43 3.89
C LEU A 47 -7.13 -2.02 3.96
N GLU A 48 -6.27 -2.82 4.57
CA GLU A 48 -4.81 -2.69 4.46
C GLU A 48 -4.27 -3.74 3.48
N VAL A 49 -3.78 -3.30 2.32
CA VAL A 49 -3.13 -4.20 1.36
C VAL A 49 -1.64 -4.30 1.61
N SER A 50 -1.08 -5.49 1.40
CA SER A 50 0.32 -5.81 1.72
C SER A 50 0.69 -5.41 3.16
N VAL A 51 -0.09 -5.89 4.14
CA VAL A 51 0.04 -5.54 5.57
C VAL A 51 1.43 -5.86 6.15
N GLY A 52 2.17 -6.77 5.51
CA GLY A 52 3.48 -7.20 5.98
C GLY A 52 3.40 -7.71 7.41
N ALA A 53 4.34 -7.28 8.26
CA ALA A 53 4.37 -7.65 9.67
C ALA A 53 3.49 -6.76 10.58
N GLY A 54 2.51 -6.02 10.04
CA GLY A 54 1.60 -5.14 10.80
C GLY A 54 2.25 -3.82 11.23
N ASN A 55 3.01 -3.17 10.34
CA ASN A 55 3.77 -1.95 10.69
C ASN A 55 2.87 -0.71 10.94
N ASN A 56 1.61 -0.77 10.50
CA ASN A 56 0.64 0.32 10.64
C ASN A 56 -0.19 0.26 11.91
N PHE A 57 -0.28 -0.91 12.55
CA PHE A 57 -1.29 -1.18 13.59
C PHE A 57 -1.18 -0.26 14.80
N ALA A 58 0.02 0.17 15.19
CA ALA A 58 0.23 1.11 16.28
C ALA A 58 -0.32 2.53 16.01
N PHE A 59 -0.69 2.84 14.77
CA PHE A 59 -1.03 4.19 14.32
C PHE A 59 -2.48 4.32 13.85
N TYR A 60 -3.23 3.22 13.82
CA TYR A 60 -4.66 3.28 13.52
C TYR A 60 -5.44 3.91 14.68
N PRO A 61 -6.44 4.77 14.38
CA PRO A 61 -7.38 5.23 15.39
C PRO A 61 -8.12 4.07 16.04
N LYS A 62 -8.52 4.24 17.30
CA LYS A 62 -9.34 3.23 17.98
C LYS A 62 -10.72 3.12 17.32
N GLY A 63 -11.26 1.91 17.26
CA GLY A 63 -12.60 1.62 16.73
C GLY A 63 -12.66 1.33 15.23
N VAL A 64 -11.54 1.38 14.49
CA VAL A 64 -11.51 0.90 13.11
C VAL A 64 -11.57 -0.63 13.06
N GLN A 65 -12.21 -1.17 12.02
CA GLN A 65 -12.22 -2.60 11.71
C GLN A 65 -11.31 -2.85 10.52
N VAL A 66 -10.23 -3.61 10.70
CA VAL A 66 -9.24 -3.81 9.66
C VAL A 66 -9.49 -5.14 8.94
N VAL A 67 -9.43 -5.10 7.62
CA VAL A 67 -9.25 -6.26 6.75
C VAL A 67 -7.86 -6.13 6.16
N ALA A 68 -7.00 -7.10 6.40
CA ALA A 68 -5.59 -7.04 6.02
C ALA A 68 -5.23 -8.18 5.07
N ALA A 69 -4.53 -7.89 3.99
CA ALA A 69 -4.09 -8.89 3.03
C ALA A 69 -2.57 -8.85 2.80
N ASP A 70 -1.95 -10.02 2.66
CA ASP A 70 -0.56 -10.18 2.23
C ASP A 70 -0.37 -11.60 1.66
N PHE A 71 0.44 -11.76 0.61
CA PHE A 71 0.70 -13.09 0.03
C PHE A 71 1.60 -13.96 0.92
N SER A 72 2.33 -13.36 1.87
CA SER A 72 3.27 -14.06 2.73
C SER A 72 2.60 -14.48 4.03
N ILE A 73 2.42 -15.80 4.19
CA ILE A 73 1.90 -16.37 5.43
C ILE A 73 2.75 -15.97 6.65
N LYS A 74 4.08 -15.88 6.49
CA LYS A 74 4.99 -15.47 7.57
C LYS A 74 4.83 -14.01 7.94
N MET A 75 4.51 -13.14 6.99
CA MET A 75 4.16 -11.75 7.28
C MET A 75 2.86 -11.69 8.08
N ILE A 76 1.83 -12.39 7.62
CA ILE A 76 0.53 -12.47 8.31
C ILE A 76 0.66 -13.02 9.72
N GLU A 77 1.47 -14.06 9.96
CA GLU A 77 1.75 -14.56 11.31
C GLU A 77 2.31 -13.46 12.23
N LYS A 78 3.22 -12.61 11.72
CA LYS A 78 3.76 -11.47 12.50
C LYS A 78 2.74 -10.35 12.68
N ALA A 79 1.89 -10.11 11.68
CA ALA A 79 0.82 -9.13 11.76
C ALA A 79 -0.25 -9.55 12.76
N ARG A 80 -0.63 -10.84 12.84
CA ARG A 80 -1.57 -11.34 13.86
C ARG A 80 -1.10 -11.02 15.28
N VAL A 81 0.18 -11.31 15.58
CA VAL A 81 0.78 -10.91 16.87
C VAL A 81 0.74 -9.40 17.06
N ALA A 82 1.00 -8.62 16.01
CA ALA A 82 0.93 -7.16 16.10
C ALA A 82 -0.49 -6.64 16.37
N ALA A 83 -1.52 -7.27 15.80
CA ALA A 83 -2.91 -6.88 16.02
C ALA A 83 -3.32 -7.12 17.48
N GLU A 84 -2.88 -8.22 18.07
CA GLU A 84 -3.02 -8.48 19.51
C GLU A 84 -2.24 -7.47 20.35
N ASP A 85 -0.96 -7.22 20.02
CA ASP A 85 -0.09 -6.26 20.74
C ASP A 85 -0.70 -4.84 20.82
N TYR A 86 -1.36 -4.40 19.74
CA TYR A 86 -1.89 -3.04 19.60
C TYR A 86 -3.41 -2.93 19.77
N ASP A 87 -4.09 -4.06 20.05
CA ASP A 87 -5.54 -4.12 20.21
C ASP A 87 -6.26 -3.53 18.98
N VAL A 88 -6.02 -4.17 17.82
CA VAL A 88 -6.63 -3.87 16.52
C VAL A 88 -7.54 -5.03 16.11
N ASP A 89 -8.83 -4.75 15.90
CA ASP A 89 -9.78 -5.70 15.33
C ASP A 89 -9.43 -5.93 13.85
N CYS A 90 -8.94 -7.13 13.52
CA CYS A 90 -8.34 -7.39 12.22
C CYS A 90 -8.65 -8.80 11.68
N GLU A 91 -9.27 -8.83 10.50
CA GLU A 91 -9.42 -10.03 9.67
C GLU A 91 -8.25 -10.15 8.68
N PHE A 92 -7.71 -11.35 8.47
CA PHE A 92 -6.51 -11.55 7.65
C PHE A 92 -6.74 -12.49 6.47
N PHE A 93 -6.30 -12.07 5.29
CA PHE A 93 -6.32 -12.83 4.04
C PHE A 93 -4.88 -13.13 3.56
N VAL A 94 -4.55 -14.41 3.41
CA VAL A 94 -3.30 -14.82 2.77
C VAL A 94 -3.53 -14.93 1.27
N SER A 95 -3.33 -13.83 0.55
CA SER A 95 -3.55 -13.78 -0.90
C SER A 95 -2.65 -12.75 -1.55
N ASP A 96 -2.32 -12.98 -2.82
CA ASP A 96 -1.87 -11.90 -3.68
C ASP A 96 -3.02 -10.91 -3.87
N VAL A 97 -2.72 -9.62 -3.69
CA VAL A 97 -3.70 -8.54 -3.81
C VAL A 97 -4.20 -8.43 -5.24
N GLU A 98 -3.37 -8.77 -6.22
CA GLU A 98 -3.76 -8.84 -7.64
C GLU A 98 -4.80 -9.95 -7.92
N ASN A 99 -5.01 -10.89 -7.00
CA ASN A 99 -6.00 -11.98 -7.12
C ASN A 99 -7.20 -11.84 -6.16
N LEU A 100 -7.23 -10.78 -5.33
CA LEU A 100 -8.36 -10.53 -4.45
C LEU A 100 -9.54 -9.99 -5.25
N ASP A 101 -10.75 -10.33 -4.81
CA ASP A 101 -11.99 -9.73 -5.30
C ASP A 101 -12.94 -9.54 -4.13
N PHE A 102 -12.92 -8.33 -3.56
CA PHE A 102 -13.91 -7.92 -2.57
C PHE A 102 -15.14 -7.33 -3.25
N GLU A 103 -16.26 -7.29 -2.51
CA GLU A 103 -17.47 -6.61 -2.94
C GLU A 103 -17.19 -5.12 -3.21
N GLU A 104 -17.88 -4.55 -4.19
CA GLU A 104 -17.79 -3.12 -4.50
C GLU A 104 -18.33 -2.28 -3.34
N ASN A 105 -17.80 -1.06 -3.16
CA ASN A 105 -18.27 -0.13 -2.13
C ASN A 105 -18.25 -0.69 -0.70
N THR A 106 -17.22 -1.48 -0.36
CA THR A 106 -17.10 -2.15 0.93
C THR A 106 -16.37 -1.30 1.98
N PHE A 107 -15.28 -0.65 1.58
CA PHE A 107 -14.33 -0.06 2.53
C PHE A 107 -14.50 1.45 2.62
N ASP A 108 -14.46 1.96 3.85
CA ASP A 108 -14.46 3.40 4.18
C ASP A 108 -13.05 3.98 4.05
N THR A 109 -12.01 3.15 4.23
CA THR A 109 -10.62 3.53 4.00
C THR A 109 -9.84 2.39 3.34
N ILE A 110 -9.01 2.70 2.36
CA ILE A 110 -8.03 1.76 1.80
C ILE A 110 -6.62 2.30 2.07
N VAL A 111 -5.74 1.43 2.57
CA VAL A 111 -4.36 1.77 2.97
C VAL A 111 -3.36 0.90 2.21
N SER A 112 -2.33 1.54 1.65
CA SER A 112 -1.15 0.87 1.07
C SER A 112 0.09 1.59 1.56
N THR A 113 1.07 0.84 2.12
CA THR A 113 2.33 1.45 2.55
C THR A 113 3.55 0.66 2.11
N LEU A 114 4.42 1.30 1.32
CA LEU A 114 5.69 0.80 0.80
C LEU A 114 5.54 -0.55 0.07
N SER A 115 4.43 -0.71 -0.64
CA SER A 115 4.04 -1.97 -1.30
C SER A 115 3.89 -1.82 -2.81
N LEU A 116 3.51 -0.63 -3.29
CA LEU A 116 3.29 -0.43 -4.73
C LEU A 116 4.53 -0.72 -5.56
N CYS A 117 5.73 -0.65 -4.99
CA CYS A 117 7.00 -0.92 -5.68
C CYS A 117 7.23 -2.38 -6.07
N ALA A 118 6.51 -3.33 -5.44
CA ALA A 118 6.70 -4.77 -5.60
C ALA A 118 5.65 -5.46 -6.49
N TYR A 119 4.46 -4.87 -6.66
CA TYR A 119 3.40 -5.44 -7.52
C TYR A 119 3.82 -5.58 -8.98
N GLN A 120 3.34 -6.60 -9.67
CA GLN A 120 3.55 -6.73 -11.11
C GLN A 120 2.69 -5.71 -11.87
N HIS A 121 1.45 -5.53 -11.42
CA HIS A 121 0.44 -4.66 -12.03
C HIS A 121 -0.07 -3.62 -11.02
N PRO A 122 0.75 -2.62 -10.63
CA PRO A 122 0.36 -1.64 -9.62
C PRO A 122 -0.84 -0.79 -10.03
N GLU A 123 -0.96 -0.47 -11.32
CA GLU A 123 -2.10 0.29 -11.83
C GLU A 123 -3.40 -0.50 -11.67
N PHE A 124 -3.37 -1.81 -11.95
CA PHE A 124 -4.51 -2.69 -11.71
C PHE A 124 -4.88 -2.75 -10.21
N VAL A 125 -3.89 -2.87 -9.32
CA VAL A 125 -4.16 -2.83 -7.86
C VAL A 125 -4.85 -1.51 -7.45
N LEU A 126 -4.39 -0.37 -7.99
CA LEU A 126 -5.01 0.92 -7.72
C LEU A 126 -6.42 1.04 -8.33
N GLN A 127 -6.69 0.42 -9.48
CA GLN A 127 -8.04 0.32 -10.05
C GLN A 127 -8.97 -0.50 -9.16
N GLN A 128 -8.47 -1.58 -8.54
CA GLN A 128 -9.25 -2.34 -7.56
C GLN A 128 -9.60 -1.50 -6.33
N PHE A 129 -8.76 -0.54 -5.94
CA PHE A 129 -9.11 0.38 -4.85
C PHE A 129 -10.34 1.20 -5.21
N GLN A 130 -10.45 1.71 -6.44
CA GLN A 130 -11.67 2.39 -6.90
C GLN A 130 -12.91 1.50 -6.81
N LYS A 131 -12.78 0.21 -7.19
CA LYS A 131 -13.88 -0.75 -7.12
C LYS A 131 -14.35 -0.95 -5.67
N TRP A 132 -13.42 -1.31 -4.78
CA TRP A 132 -13.74 -1.73 -3.40
C TRP A 132 -14.04 -0.59 -2.44
N ALA A 133 -13.57 0.62 -2.74
CA ALA A 133 -13.85 1.83 -1.99
C ALA A 133 -15.32 2.24 -2.11
N LYS A 134 -15.92 2.70 -1.01
CA LYS A 134 -17.18 3.46 -1.03
C LYS A 134 -17.00 4.82 -1.73
N PRO A 135 -18.09 5.48 -2.16
CA PRO A 135 -18.03 6.82 -2.78
C PRO A 135 -17.23 7.85 -1.97
N GLU A 136 -17.45 7.90 -0.65
CA GLU A 136 -16.77 8.85 0.25
C GLU A 136 -15.49 8.28 0.89
N ALA A 137 -14.98 7.17 0.37
CA ALA A 137 -13.86 6.49 1.01
C ALA A 137 -12.53 7.24 0.80
N LYS A 138 -11.66 7.10 1.79
CA LYS A 138 -10.30 7.63 1.75
C LYS A 138 -9.33 6.56 1.25
N VAL A 139 -8.45 6.94 0.33
CA VAL A 139 -7.29 6.13 -0.06
C VAL A 139 -6.03 6.77 0.51
N LEU A 140 -5.36 6.07 1.43
CA LEU A 140 -4.18 6.55 2.15
C LEU A 140 -2.94 5.78 1.68
N LEU A 141 -2.02 6.49 1.02
CA LEU A 141 -0.81 5.88 0.46
C LEU A 141 0.45 6.46 1.11
N PHE A 142 1.33 5.58 1.57
CA PHE A 142 2.69 5.92 1.97
C PHE A 142 3.69 5.14 1.12
N GLU A 143 4.19 5.74 0.05
CA GLU A 143 4.93 5.01 -0.99
C GLU A 143 6.28 5.65 -1.29
N HIS A 144 7.17 4.88 -1.89
CA HIS A 144 8.38 5.42 -2.51
C HIS A 144 8.30 5.30 -4.03
N GLY A 145 8.97 6.21 -4.73
CA GLY A 145 8.92 6.27 -6.18
C GLY A 145 9.96 7.24 -6.75
N ILE A 146 9.72 7.67 -7.99
CA ILE A 146 10.64 8.57 -8.69
C ILE A 146 10.78 9.91 -7.95
N SER A 147 12.02 10.33 -7.78
CA SER A 147 12.41 11.59 -7.16
C SER A 147 12.02 12.81 -8.01
N THR A 148 11.69 13.93 -7.37
CA THR A 148 11.57 15.23 -8.07
C THR A 148 12.93 15.90 -8.30
N ASN A 149 13.97 15.48 -7.58
CA ASN A 149 15.35 15.89 -7.83
C ASN A 149 15.93 15.14 -9.05
N SER A 150 16.22 15.86 -10.14
CA SER A 150 16.62 15.27 -11.43
C SER A 150 17.89 14.40 -11.38
N PRO A 151 18.99 14.82 -10.71
CA PRO A 151 20.16 13.96 -10.57
C PRO A 151 19.85 12.64 -9.87
N TYR A 152 19.05 12.67 -8.80
CA TYR A 152 18.67 11.48 -8.07
C TYR A 152 17.70 10.60 -8.87
N ALA A 153 16.73 11.20 -9.57
CA ALA A 153 15.81 10.50 -10.47
C ALA A 153 16.56 9.77 -11.61
N TRP A 154 17.58 10.42 -12.19
CA TRP A 154 18.44 9.79 -13.18
C TRP A 154 19.16 8.56 -12.62
N LEU A 155 19.68 8.65 -11.40
CA LEU A 155 20.32 7.53 -10.72
C LEU A 155 19.33 6.38 -10.43
N GLN A 156 18.12 6.70 -9.94
CA GLN A 156 17.06 5.72 -9.73
C GLN A 156 16.75 4.95 -11.01
N ASN A 157 16.54 5.66 -12.12
CA ASN A 157 16.29 5.03 -13.43
C ASN A 157 17.46 4.15 -13.91
N ARG A 158 18.70 4.56 -13.65
CA ARG A 158 19.89 3.80 -14.08
C ARG A 158 20.10 2.52 -13.28
N LEU A 159 19.72 2.53 -11.99
CA LEU A 159 19.93 1.43 -11.05
C LEU A 159 18.70 0.53 -10.85
N ASP A 160 17.53 0.91 -11.36
CA ASP A 160 16.27 0.23 -11.11
C ASP A 160 16.32 -1.29 -11.40
N GLY A 161 16.87 -1.69 -12.55
CA GLY A 161 17.01 -3.11 -12.90
C GLY A 161 17.92 -3.91 -11.95
N LEU A 162 18.87 -3.25 -11.28
CA LEU A 162 19.70 -3.86 -10.24
C LEU A 162 18.93 -3.95 -8.91
N SER A 163 18.24 -2.87 -8.53
CA SER A 163 17.36 -2.84 -7.35
C SER A 163 16.30 -3.94 -7.41
N MET A 164 15.67 -4.15 -8.57
CA MET A 164 14.73 -5.25 -8.78
C MET A 164 15.35 -6.64 -8.58
N ARG A 165 16.62 -6.82 -8.92
CA ARG A 165 17.31 -8.12 -8.75
C ARG A 165 17.74 -8.37 -7.31
N LEU A 166 18.16 -7.34 -6.58
CA LEU A 166 18.74 -7.45 -5.24
C LEU A 166 17.71 -7.30 -4.12
N ILE A 167 16.80 -6.34 -4.26
CA ILE A 167 15.83 -5.93 -3.24
C ILE A 167 14.43 -6.48 -3.60
N GLY A 168 14.13 -6.58 -4.89
CA GLY A 168 12.85 -7.10 -5.38
C GLY A 168 11.78 -6.03 -5.60
N CYS A 169 12.17 -4.75 -5.70
CA CYS A 169 11.23 -3.65 -5.93
C CYS A 169 11.79 -2.55 -6.83
N HIS A 170 10.87 -1.91 -7.57
CA HIS A 170 11.19 -0.82 -8.49
C HIS A 170 11.33 0.48 -7.70
N GLN A 171 12.44 1.19 -7.89
CA GLN A 171 12.75 2.43 -7.16
C GLN A 171 12.26 3.68 -7.89
N ASN A 172 11.84 3.55 -9.14
CA ASN A 172 11.54 4.65 -10.04
C ASN A 172 10.06 4.71 -10.48
N ARG A 173 9.13 4.06 -9.77
CA ARG A 173 7.70 4.13 -10.12
C ARG A 173 7.21 5.57 -10.02
N ASP A 174 6.50 6.03 -11.05
CA ASP A 174 5.77 7.28 -10.98
C ASP A 174 4.40 7.05 -10.32
N ILE A 175 4.37 7.24 -8.99
CA ILE A 175 3.18 6.99 -8.17
C ILE A 175 2.00 7.86 -8.60
N LEU A 176 2.23 9.13 -8.97
CA LEU A 176 1.14 10.02 -9.35
C LEU A 176 0.57 9.63 -10.72
N GLN A 177 1.42 9.25 -11.67
CA GLN A 177 0.96 8.76 -12.96
C GLN A 177 0.13 7.47 -12.80
N LEU A 178 0.58 6.53 -11.97
CA LEU A 178 -0.16 5.30 -11.68
C LEU A 178 -1.53 5.59 -11.08
N MET A 179 -1.62 6.52 -10.12
CA MET A 179 -2.90 6.92 -9.52
C MET A 179 -3.83 7.59 -10.52
N ASN A 180 -3.29 8.50 -11.34
CA ASN A 180 -4.07 9.17 -12.37
C ASN A 180 -4.65 8.18 -13.39
N ASN A 181 -3.85 7.21 -13.85
CA ASN A 181 -4.32 6.17 -14.76
C ASN A 181 -5.36 5.25 -14.12
N ALA A 182 -5.24 5.02 -12.81
CA ALA A 182 -6.23 4.28 -12.05
C ALA A 182 -7.50 5.09 -11.74
N GLY A 183 -7.55 6.38 -12.07
CA GLY A 183 -8.68 7.28 -11.86
C GLY A 183 -8.86 7.77 -10.41
N LEU A 184 -7.84 7.62 -9.57
CA LEU A 184 -7.84 8.17 -8.20
C LEU A 184 -7.55 9.66 -8.21
N GLN A 185 -8.29 10.42 -7.42
CA GLN A 185 -8.08 11.86 -7.24
C GLN A 185 -7.16 12.10 -6.04
N VAL A 186 -6.07 12.82 -6.25
CA VAL A 186 -5.15 13.21 -5.17
C VAL A 186 -5.67 14.48 -4.49
N ASP A 187 -6.09 14.37 -3.24
CA ASP A 187 -6.61 15.50 -2.45
C ASP A 187 -5.50 16.20 -1.66
N HIS A 188 -4.53 15.41 -1.17
CA HIS A 188 -3.38 15.92 -0.44
C HIS A 188 -2.13 15.11 -0.76
N LEU A 189 -1.03 15.81 -1.08
CA LEU A 189 0.26 15.21 -1.39
C LEU A 189 1.37 15.89 -0.57
N GLU A 190 2.11 15.07 0.15
CA GLU A 190 3.40 15.44 0.71
C GLU A 190 4.52 14.61 0.12
N ARG A 191 5.68 15.25 -0.04
CA ARG A 191 6.89 14.57 -0.50
C ARG A 191 8.03 14.78 0.47
N MET A 192 8.82 13.73 0.66
CA MET A 192 10.00 13.72 1.53
C MET A 192 11.17 13.07 0.80
N PHE A 193 12.35 13.11 1.43
CA PHE A 193 13.58 12.47 0.94
C PHE A 193 13.85 12.78 -0.55
N LEU A 194 14.23 14.04 -0.82
CA LEU A 194 14.47 14.57 -2.18
C LEU A 194 13.28 14.40 -3.15
N GLY A 195 12.07 14.21 -2.62
CA GLY A 195 10.86 14.07 -3.40
C GLY A 195 10.51 12.64 -3.81
N SER A 196 11.25 11.65 -3.35
CA SER A 196 11.10 10.24 -3.74
C SER A 196 10.21 9.41 -2.81
N VAL A 197 9.72 10.01 -1.72
CA VAL A 197 8.80 9.38 -0.78
C VAL A 197 7.54 10.22 -0.68
N TYR A 198 6.39 9.57 -0.72
CA TYR A 198 5.07 10.16 -0.92
C TYR A 198 4.17 9.80 0.26
N LEU A 199 3.52 10.80 0.86
CA LEU A 199 2.32 10.59 1.68
C LEU A 199 1.16 11.21 0.93
N ILE A 200 0.16 10.41 0.61
CA ILE A 200 -0.96 10.81 -0.22
C ILE A 200 -2.26 10.46 0.48
N GLN A 201 -3.17 11.43 0.52
CA GLN A 201 -4.59 11.21 0.75
C GLN A 201 -5.30 11.44 -0.57
N ALA A 202 -6.15 10.49 -0.93
CA ALA A 202 -6.88 10.50 -2.18
C ALA A 202 -8.33 10.05 -1.97
N SER A 203 -9.16 10.40 -2.93
CA SER A 203 -10.55 10.02 -3.06
C SER A 203 -10.76 9.21 -4.34
N VAL A 204 -11.89 8.51 -4.39
CA VAL A 204 -12.30 7.75 -5.57
C VAL A 204 -13.27 8.57 -6.40
N ASN A 205 -13.20 8.43 -7.73
CA ASN A 205 -14.13 9.08 -8.64
C ASN A 205 -15.27 8.11 -8.94
N LYS A 206 -16.25 8.05 -8.04
CA LYS A 206 -17.50 7.32 -8.30
C LYS A 206 -18.44 8.29 -8.98
N GLU A 207 -18.65 8.13 -10.29
CA GLU A 207 -19.76 8.80 -10.94
C GLU A 207 -21.03 8.40 -10.18
N GLU A 208 -21.77 9.40 -9.68
CA GLU A 208 -23.10 9.17 -9.09
C GLU A 208 -23.91 8.42 -10.15
N GLY A 209 -24.17 7.15 -9.89
CA GLY A 209 -24.98 6.34 -10.79
C GLY A 209 -26.29 7.08 -11.00
N ASN A 210 -26.63 7.33 -12.26
CA ASN A 210 -27.96 7.79 -12.65
C ASN A 210 -28.98 6.95 -11.88
N GLU A 211 -29.63 7.54 -10.89
CA GLU A 211 -30.91 7.03 -10.40
C GLU A 211 -31.82 7.01 -11.63
N GLU A 212 -32.01 5.82 -12.19
CA GLU A 212 -33.13 5.54 -13.08
C GLU A 212 -34.40 5.86 -12.28
N ARG A 213 -34.89 7.08 -12.45
CA ARG A 213 -36.26 7.46 -12.15
C ARG A 213 -37.17 6.66 -13.08
N GLY A 214 -37.50 5.44 -12.67
CA GLY A 214 -38.66 4.69 -13.11
C GLY A 214 -39.91 5.12 -12.35
#